data_AF-A0A3M4AYG6-F1
#
_entry.id   AF-A0A3M4AYG6-F1
#
_cell.length_a   1.000
_cell.length_b   1.000
_cell.length_c   1.000
_cell.angle_alpha   90.00
_cell.angle_beta   90.00
_cell.angle_gamma   90.00
#
_symmetry.space_group_name_H-M   'P 1'
#
loop_
_entity.id
_entity.type
_entity.pdbx_description
1 polymer ?
#
loop_
_entity_poly.entity_id
_entity_poly.type
_entity_poly.pdbx_seq_one_letter_code
_entity_poly.pdbx_strand_id
1 'polypeptide(L)'
;MPKKPNKDRVVSFRLTEEQYAPFEKIMQQSGTKSSVFFRELLLNKTPVFKAASVDQERLVFIFNKSSNNLNQLAKRVHQAHHRGIVSEGVYLKISNTLMSIRDLLLSGVDRADKS
;
A
#
# COMPACT_ATOMS: atom_id res chain seq x y z
N MET A 1 14.48 -11.03 6.67
CA MET A 1 14.27 -9.73 5.99
C MET A 1 15.26 -8.73 6.56
N PRO A 2 16.02 -7.99 5.75
CA PRO A 2 16.94 -6.98 6.28
C PRO A 2 16.16 -5.89 7.00
N LYS A 3 16.63 -5.52 8.20
CA LYS A 3 16.01 -4.50 9.06
C LYS A 3 16.16 -3.14 8.35
N LYS A 4 15.05 -2.44 8.09
CA LYS A 4 15.11 -1.10 7.49
C LYS A 4 15.96 -0.18 8.40
N PRO A 5 16.90 0.60 7.85
CA PRO A 5 17.74 1.50 8.65
C PRO A 5 16.87 2.56 9.33
N ASN A 6 17.21 2.88 10.58
CA ASN A 6 16.46 3.83 11.39
C ASN A 6 16.69 5.27 10.90
N LYS A 7 15.66 6.12 10.95
CA LYS A 7 15.70 7.52 10.48
C LYS A 7 15.57 8.45 11.69
N ASP A 8 16.69 8.77 12.32
CA ASP A 8 16.70 9.36 13.67
C ASP A 8 16.78 10.90 13.68
N ARG A 9 17.00 11.53 12.53
CA ARG A 9 17.17 13.00 12.40
C ARG A 9 16.07 13.61 11.53
N VAL A 10 15.43 14.65 12.06
CA VAL A 10 14.40 15.44 11.35
C VAL A 10 15.05 16.69 10.78
N VAL A 11 14.80 16.97 9.51
CA VAL A 11 15.15 18.24 8.84
C VAL A 11 13.85 18.94 8.49
N SER A 12 13.68 20.18 8.96
CA SER A 12 12.48 21.00 8.71
C SER A 12 12.89 22.40 8.29
N PHE A 13 12.26 22.92 7.24
CA PHE A 13 12.40 24.30 6.80
C PHE A 13 11.04 24.82 6.32
N ARG A 14 10.88 26.14 6.27
CA ARG A 14 9.66 26.78 5.76
C ARG A 14 9.87 27.23 4.33
N LEU A 15 8.83 27.07 3.52
CA LEU A 15 8.75 27.58 2.16
C LEU A 15 7.59 28.56 2.08
N THR A 16 7.70 29.55 1.21
CA THR A 16 6.52 30.32 0.79
C THR A 16 5.63 29.46 -0.11
N GLU A 17 4.37 29.87 -0.27
CA GLU A 17 3.43 29.16 -1.15
C GLU A 17 3.96 29.07 -2.58
N GLU A 18 4.55 30.17 -3.08
CA GLU A 18 5.14 30.25 -4.42
C GLU A 18 6.32 29.29 -4.60
N GLN A 19 7.13 29.09 -3.56
CA GLN A 19 8.22 28.12 -3.57
C GLN A 19 7.73 26.68 -3.49
N TYR A 20 6.58 26.44 -2.84
CA TYR A 20 6.02 25.11 -2.65
C TYR A 20 5.20 24.62 -3.86
N ALA A 21 4.50 25.52 -4.55
CA ALA A 21 3.57 25.21 -5.63
C ALA A 21 4.16 24.33 -6.77
N PRO A 22 5.42 24.49 -7.21
CA PRO A 22 6.00 23.60 -8.22
C PRO A 22 6.16 22.16 -7.72
N PHE A 23 6.53 21.99 -6.45
CA PHE A 23 6.70 20.67 -5.84
C PHE A 23 5.34 19.99 -5.64
N GLU A 24 4.33 20.75 -5.23
CA GLU A 24 2.98 20.22 -5.02
C GLU A 24 2.41 19.60 -6.28
N LYS A 25 2.56 20.25 -7.44
CA LYS A 25 2.11 19.69 -8.73
C LYS A 25 2.77 18.35 -9.04
N ILE A 26 4.08 18.24 -8.83
CA ILE A 26 4.82 17.00 -9.10
C ILE A 26 4.40 15.90 -8.11
N MET A 27 4.20 16.25 -6.84
CA MET A 27 3.71 15.31 -5.82
C MET A 27 2.31 14.80 -6.14
N GLN A 28 1.40 15.68 -6.58
CA GLN A 28 0.06 15.29 -7.00
C GLN A 28 0.09 14.38 -8.24
N GLN A 29 0.89 14.71 -9.25
CA GLN A 29 1.01 13.92 -10.47
C GLN A 29 1.66 12.54 -10.24
N SER A 30 2.61 12.46 -9.30
CA SER A 30 3.32 11.22 -8.98
C SER A 30 2.69 10.40 -7.85
N GLY A 31 1.66 10.92 -7.17
CA GLY A 31 1.11 10.32 -5.96
C GLY A 31 2.09 10.22 -4.78
N THR A 32 3.21 10.95 -4.83
CA THR A 32 4.31 10.82 -3.86
C THR A 32 4.05 11.68 -2.62
N LYS A 33 4.18 11.10 -1.42
CA LYS A 33 4.09 11.84 -0.15
C LYS A 33 5.25 12.83 -0.01
N SER A 34 5.01 14.00 0.59
CA SER A 34 6.01 15.07 0.72
C SER A 34 7.33 14.63 1.37
N SER A 35 7.27 13.81 2.41
CA SER A 35 8.49 13.31 3.07
C SER A 35 9.34 12.38 2.21
N VAL A 36 8.73 11.67 1.25
CA VAL A 36 9.44 10.86 0.26
C VAL A 36 10.00 11.78 -0.83
N PHE A 37 9.16 12.68 -1.35
CA PHE A 37 9.54 13.63 -2.40
C PHE A 37 10.78 14.46 -2.03
N PHE A 38 10.73 15.19 -0.91
CA PHE A 38 11.85 16.06 -0.51
C PHE A 38 13.10 15.26 -0.13
N ARG A 39 12.93 14.03 0.36
CA ARG A 39 14.06 13.15 0.65
C ARG A 39 14.76 12.70 -0.63
N GLU A 40 14.01 12.26 -1.64
CA GLU A 40 14.58 11.90 -2.94
C GLU A 40 15.21 13.10 -3.63
N LEU A 41 14.60 14.28 -3.52
CA LEU A 41 15.13 15.54 -4.03
C LEU A 41 16.46 15.94 -3.37
N LEU A 42 16.59 15.70 -2.06
CA LEU A 42 17.82 16.02 -1.31
C LEU A 42 18.94 14.98 -1.50
N LEU A 43 18.60 13.69 -1.63
CA LEU A 43 19.59 12.61 -1.66
C LEU A 43 20.08 12.26 -3.08
N ASN A 44 19.32 12.57 -4.12
CA ASN A 44 19.68 12.25 -5.50
C ASN A 44 20.02 13.50 -6.31
N LYS A 45 21.08 13.45 -7.12
CA LYS A 45 21.44 14.53 -8.03
C LYS A 45 20.38 14.79 -9.12
N THR A 46 19.65 13.75 -9.52
CA THR A 46 18.60 13.79 -10.54
C THR A 46 17.43 12.90 -10.10
N PRO A 47 16.52 13.40 -9.25
CA PRO A 47 15.37 12.64 -8.81
C PRO A 47 14.41 12.40 -9.97
N VAL A 48 13.91 11.17 -10.10
CA VAL A 48 12.92 10.78 -11.11
C VAL A 48 11.60 10.49 -10.41
N PHE A 49 10.56 11.28 -10.73
CA PHE A 49 9.20 11.06 -10.24
C PHE A 49 8.35 10.57 -11.41
N LYS A 50 7.89 9.32 -11.33
CA LYS A 50 6.97 8.76 -12.33
C LYS A 50 5.55 9.20 -11.99
N ALA A 51 4.76 9.54 -13.00
CA ALA A 51 3.34 9.77 -12.80
C ALA A 51 2.69 8.49 -12.26
N ALA A 52 1.82 8.63 -11.26
CA ALA A 52 0.99 7.52 -10.84
C ALA A 52 0.04 7.20 -12.00
N SER A 53 0.02 5.95 -12.45
CA SER A 53 -0.99 5.53 -13.42
C SER A 53 -2.36 5.59 -12.74
N VAL A 54 -3.37 6.15 -13.42
CA VAL A 54 -4.78 6.12 -12.94
C VAL A 54 -5.20 4.68 -12.64
N ASP A 55 -4.71 3.71 -13.41
CA ASP A 55 -4.97 2.29 -13.18
C ASP A 55 -4.28 1.78 -11.91
N GLN A 56 -3.09 2.27 -11.58
CA GLN A 56 -2.36 1.90 -10.37
C GLN A 56 -3.07 2.39 -9.11
N GLU A 57 -3.49 3.66 -9.07
CA GLU A 57 -4.25 4.19 -7.93
C GLU A 57 -5.57 3.44 -7.73
N ARG A 58 -6.27 3.17 -8.83
CA ARG A 58 -7.51 2.38 -8.81
C ARG A 58 -7.27 0.95 -8.33
N LEU A 59 -6.19 0.30 -8.75
CA LEU A 59 -5.82 -1.04 -8.30
C LEU A 59 -5.49 -1.08 -6.81
N VAL A 60 -4.70 -0.12 -6.31
CA VAL A 60 -4.40 0.00 -4.88
C VAL A 60 -5.67 0.25 -4.06
N PHE A 61 -6.58 1.10 -4.56
CA PHE A 61 -7.86 1.35 -3.90
C PHE A 61 -8.72 0.07 -3.81
N ILE A 62 -8.90 -0.64 -4.93
CA ILE A 62 -9.67 -1.90 -4.97
C ILE A 62 -9.01 -2.95 -4.06
N PHE A 63 -7.68 -3.04 -4.07
CA PHE A 63 -6.91 -3.94 -3.21
C PHE A 63 -7.20 -3.68 -1.72
N ASN A 64 -7.19 -2.42 -1.30
CA ASN A 64 -7.47 -2.05 0.10
C ASN A 64 -8.90 -2.43 0.53
N LYS A 65 -9.89 -2.21 -0.34
CA LYS A 65 -11.28 -2.62 -0.09
C LYS A 65 -11.39 -4.15 0.03
N SER A 66 -10.79 -4.87 -0.90
CA SER A 66 -10.78 -6.34 -0.91
C SER A 66 -10.09 -6.91 0.33
N SER A 67 -8.92 -6.38 0.70
CA SER A 67 -8.18 -6.82 1.90
C SER A 67 -8.99 -6.65 3.18
N ASN A 68 -9.71 -5.53 3.31
CA ASN A 68 -10.58 -5.31 4.47
C ASN A 68 -11.74 -6.30 4.51
N ASN A 69 -12.34 -6.61 3.36
CA ASN A 69 -13.41 -7.60 3.26
C ASN A 69 -12.91 -9.01 3.60
N LEU A 70 -11.73 -9.40 3.12
CA LEU A 70 -11.10 -10.68 3.44
C LEU A 70 -10.84 -10.81 4.95
N ASN A 71 -10.34 -9.76 5.60
CA ASN A 71 -10.15 -9.75 7.06
C ASN A 71 -11.46 -9.93 7.83
N GLN A 72 -12.54 -9.27 7.38
CA GLN A 72 -13.85 -9.42 8.01
C GLN A 72 -14.39 -10.84 7.84
N LEU A 73 -14.25 -11.45 6.66
CA LEU A 73 -14.64 -12.83 6.42
C LEU A 73 -13.82 -13.81 7.28
N ALA A 74 -12.51 -13.63 7.33
CA ALA A 74 -11.62 -14.45 8.18
C ALA A 74 -12.04 -14.39 9.65
N LYS A 75 -12.35 -13.19 10.17
CA LYS A 75 -12.83 -13.00 11.54
C LYS A 75 -14.16 -13.72 11.79
N ARG A 76 -15.13 -13.61 10.87
CA ARG A 76 -16.43 -14.27 11.00
C ARG A 76 -16.31 -15.79 10.97
N VAL A 77 -15.50 -16.32 10.06
CA VAL A 77 -15.27 -17.77 9.91
C VAL A 77 -14.55 -18.33 11.12
N HIS A 78 -13.55 -17.62 11.66
CA HIS A 78 -12.89 -17.99 12.90
C HIS A 78 -13.86 -18.02 14.09
N GLN A 79 -14.72 -17.02 14.23
CA GLN A 79 -15.76 -16.99 15.26
C GLN A 79 -16.78 -18.12 15.10
N ALA A 80 -17.18 -18.45 13.87
CA ALA A 80 -18.12 -19.53 13.59
C ALA A 80 -17.51 -20.91 13.92
N HIS A 81 -16.23 -21.11 13.60
CA HIS A 81 -15.48 -22.30 13.99
C HIS A 81 -15.35 -22.43 15.51
N HIS A 82 -14.97 -21.35 16.19
CA HIS A 82 -14.87 -21.33 17.66
C HIS A 82 -16.21 -21.66 18.35
N ARG A 83 -17.35 -21.33 17.71
CA ARG A 83 -18.69 -21.66 18.22
C ARG A 83 -19.18 -23.06 17.81
N GLY A 84 -18.36 -23.85 17.11
CA GLY A 84 -18.73 -25.18 16.61
C GLY A 84 -19.75 -25.16 15.45
N ILE A 85 -20.05 -23.99 14.88
CA ILE A 85 -20.99 -23.84 13.75
C ILE A 85 -20.37 -24.35 12.45
N VAL A 86 -19.05 -24.16 12.31
CA VAL A 86 -18.26 -24.57 11.15
C VAL A 86 -17.27 -25.64 11.59
N SER A 87 -17.23 -26.76 10.86
CA SER A 87 -16.24 -27.81 11.12
C SER A 87 -14.83 -27.35 10.78
N GLU A 88 -13.82 -27.94 11.43
CA GLU A 88 -12.42 -27.63 11.18
C GLU A 88 -12.04 -27.77 9.69
N GLY A 89 -12.51 -28.84 9.03
CA GLY A 89 -12.26 -29.06 7.60
C GLY A 89 -12.81 -27.94 6.71
N VAL A 90 -13.99 -27.39 7.03
CA VAL A 90 -14.57 -26.25 6.31
C VAL A 90 -13.84 -24.95 6.65
N TYR A 91 -13.48 -24.75 7.91
CA TYR A 91 -12.67 -23.61 8.37
C TYR A 91 -11.34 -23.52 7.61
N LEU A 92 -10.59 -24.63 7.53
CA LEU A 92 -9.31 -24.69 6.82
C LEU A 92 -9.46 -24.41 5.33
N LYS A 93 -10.49 -24.98 4.67
CA LYS A 93 -10.78 -24.71 3.25
C LYS A 93 -11.06 -23.24 2.98
N ILE A 94 -11.85 -22.58 3.84
CA ILE A 94 -12.17 -21.17 3.70
C ILE A 94 -10.91 -20.32 3.93
N SER A 95 -10.16 -20.58 5.01
CA SER A 95 -8.91 -19.88 5.30
C SER A 95 -7.90 -19.95 4.13
N ASN A 96 -7.71 -21.15 3.56
CA ASN A 96 -6.84 -21.34 2.41
C ASN A 96 -7.34 -20.57 1.18
N THR A 97 -8.65 -20.56 0.93
CA THR A 97 -9.24 -19.78 -0.18
C THR A 97 -9.02 -18.28 0.01
N LEU A 98 -9.23 -17.75 1.21
CA LEU A 98 -9.00 -16.34 1.52
C LEU A 98 -7.53 -15.95 1.36
N MET A 99 -6.60 -16.84 1.75
CA MET A 99 -5.16 -16.65 1.50
C MET A 99 -4.84 -16.62 0.01
N SER A 100 -5.35 -17.57 -0.78
CA SER A 100 -5.13 -17.60 -2.23
C SER A 100 -5.63 -16.31 -2.92
N ILE A 101 -6.81 -15.79 -2.52
CA ILE A 101 -7.32 -14.52 -3.06
C ILE A 101 -6.38 -13.37 -2.70
N ARG A 102 -5.91 -13.30 -1.45
CA ARG A 102 -4.96 -12.28 -1.01
C ARG A 102 -3.67 -12.31 -1.84
N ASP A 103 -3.13 -13.50 -2.09
CA ASP A 103 -1.86 -13.65 -2.81
C ASP A 103 -2.00 -13.33 -4.31
N LEU A 104 -3.15 -13.66 -4.92
CA LEU A 104 -3.49 -13.22 -6.28
C LEU A 104 -3.60 -11.69 -6.37
N LEU A 105 -4.26 -11.07 -5.39
CA LEU A 105 -4.40 -9.62 -5.33
C LEU A 105 -3.03 -8.92 -5.16
N LEU A 106 -2.16 -9.41 -4.28
CA LEU A 106 -0.79 -8.89 -4.11
C LEU A 106 0.02 -9.03 -5.40
N SER A 107 -0.07 -10.19 -6.06
CA SER A 107 0.61 -10.44 -7.33
C SER A 107 0.13 -9.49 -8.44
N GLY A 108 -1.15 -9.11 -8.44
CA GLY A 108 -1.70 -8.12 -9.37
C GLY A 108 -1.13 -6.72 -9.14
N VAL A 109 -1.01 -6.30 -7.88
CA VAL A 109 -0.41 -4.99 -7.53
C VAL A 109 1.08 -4.96 -7.88
N ASP A 110 1.85 -6.00 -7.54
CA ASP A 110 3.28 -6.08 -7.84
C ASP A 110 3.59 -6.03 -9.35
N ARG A 111 2.67 -6.53 -10.19
CA ARG A 111 2.79 -6.47 -11.66
C ARG A 111 2.45 -5.07 -12.19
N ALA A 112 1.48 -4.39 -11.59
CA ALA A 112 1.16 -3.02 -11.93
C ALA A 112 2.32 -2.05 -11.60
N ASP A 113 3.05 -2.30 -10.51
CA ASP A 113 4.23 -1.50 -10.12
C ASP A 113 5.45 -1.68 -11.07
N LYS A 114 5.48 -2.76 -11.88
CA LYS A 114 6.60 -3.10 -12.78
C LYS A 114 6.35 -2.72 -14.25
N SER A 115 5.18 -2.18 -14.57
CA SER A 115 4.77 -1.75 -15.92
C SER A 115 5.07 -0.26 -16.11
#